data_AF-A0A1I4B2N8-F1
#
_entry.id   AF-A0A1I4B2N8-F1
#
_cell.length_a   1.000
_cell.length_b   1.000
_cell.length_c   1.000
_cell.angle_alpha   90.00
_cell.angle_beta   90.00
_cell.angle_gamma   90.00
#
_symmetry.space_group_name_H-M   'P 1'
#
loop_
_entity.id
_entity.type
_entity.pdbx_description
1 polymer ?
#
loop_
_entity_poly.entity_id
_entity_poly.type
_entity_poly.pdbx_seq_one_letter_code
_entity_poly.pdbx_strand_id
1 'polypeptide(L)'
;MKRQQVTAYQSDLFTLAVKDSVCPCVDSEAVSRANTSKALQVEEAGEQERALTLDLMGAVLCHSNITQAYKQVKRNKGVAGIDQMKVDEFATWYHTHGESLLSQLREGTYIPQGVKQVEIPKPNGGKRRLGIPTVTDRVIQQAISQVLSPLCERDFSDYSYGFRPQRSAHDALKKGCEYVQTGRMIVVDIDLKTFFDVVNHDRLMYMLSQKIGDKTLLRLIRKYLQSGIMTGGIVSQRIEGTPQGSPLSPLLSNIVLDELDKELEKRGHKFVRYADDCNIYVRSQMAGERVMESVSNFIESKLKLLVNRDKSCVFRSDSATLFGQTVPL
;
A
#
# COMPACT_ATOMS: atom_id res chain seq x y z
N MET A 1 -50.02 56.68 30.76
CA MET A 1 -50.98 57.69 30.21
C MET A 1 -50.99 57.57 28.69
N LYS A 2 -52.17 57.68 28.04
CA LYS A 2 -52.43 57.53 26.58
C LYS A 2 -52.11 56.09 26.04
N ARG A 3 -53.02 55.32 25.45
CA ARG A 3 -54.00 55.47 24.34
C ARG A 3 -53.37 55.06 22.97
N GLN A 4 -53.80 53.92 22.39
CA GLN A 4 -54.73 53.78 21.22
C GLN A 4 -53.97 53.82 19.85
N GLN A 5 -54.37 53.17 18.73
CA GLN A 5 -55.37 52.13 18.37
C GLN A 5 -54.92 51.49 17.00
N VAL A 6 -55.01 50.19 16.75
CA VAL A 6 -56.12 49.38 16.15
C VAL A 6 -56.46 49.62 14.66
N THR A 7 -56.11 48.63 13.81
CA THR A 7 -56.61 48.20 12.46
C THR A 7 -55.82 46.92 12.07
N ALA A 8 -56.26 45.85 11.37
CA ALA A 8 -57.56 45.33 10.88
C ALA A 8 -58.27 46.12 9.75
N TYR A 9 -58.80 45.52 8.65
CA TYR A 9 -58.85 44.12 8.13
C TYR A 9 -58.32 44.11 6.64
N GLN A 10 -58.66 43.27 5.63
CA GLN A 10 -59.61 42.15 5.37
C GLN A 10 -59.24 41.39 4.06
N SER A 11 -59.80 40.17 3.84
CA SER A 11 -60.06 39.50 2.52
C SER A 11 -58.85 39.10 1.62
N ASP A 12 -58.89 38.05 0.76
CA ASP A 12 -59.91 36.99 0.54
C ASP A 12 -59.36 35.71 -0.15
N LEU A 13 -60.23 34.70 -0.25
CA LEU A 13 -60.27 33.51 -1.13
C LEU A 13 -59.12 33.28 -2.15
N PHE A 14 -58.62 32.04 -2.22
CA PHE A 14 -59.08 31.08 -3.25
C PHE A 14 -58.76 29.62 -2.91
N THR A 15 -59.59 28.69 -3.40
CA THR A 15 -59.41 27.22 -3.25
C THR A 15 -58.91 26.63 -4.56
N LEU A 16 -58.01 25.62 -4.50
CA LEU A 16 -58.01 24.49 -5.43
C LEU A 16 -57.19 23.33 -4.87
N ALA A 17 -57.64 22.10 -5.14
CA ALA A 17 -56.94 20.88 -4.81
C ALA A 17 -56.58 20.13 -6.09
N VAL A 18 -55.42 19.49 -6.13
CA VAL A 18 -55.03 18.57 -7.19
C VAL A 18 -54.61 17.25 -6.55
N LYS A 19 -55.43 16.21 -6.76
CA LYS A 19 -54.90 14.85 -6.86
C LYS A 19 -54.38 14.71 -8.28
N ASP A 20 -53.24 14.06 -8.46
CA ASP A 20 -53.13 13.12 -9.58
C ASP A 20 -52.10 12.02 -9.31
N SER A 21 -52.00 11.05 -10.20
CA SER A 21 -51.34 9.77 -9.92
C SER A 21 -50.60 9.14 -11.11
N VAL A 22 -49.65 8.26 -10.78
CA VAL A 22 -49.04 7.23 -11.65
C VAL A 22 -47.93 7.68 -12.65
N CYS A 23 -46.78 6.98 -12.52
CA CYS A 23 -45.71 6.77 -13.52
C CYS A 23 -44.81 7.95 -14.00
N PRO A 24 -43.66 7.64 -14.64
CA PRO A 24 -42.85 6.41 -14.59
C PRO A 24 -41.37 6.66 -14.20
N CYS A 25 -40.61 5.58 -14.04
CA CYS A 25 -39.16 5.62 -13.85
C CYS A 25 -38.40 6.00 -15.13
N VAL A 26 -37.78 7.19 -15.17
CA VAL A 26 -36.77 7.57 -16.17
C VAL A 26 -35.66 8.38 -15.49
N ASP A 27 -34.51 7.75 -15.19
CA ASP A 27 -33.19 8.42 -15.19
C ASP A 27 -31.98 7.45 -15.09
N SER A 28 -32.12 6.24 -15.62
CA SER A 28 -31.02 5.27 -15.67
C SER A 28 -29.87 5.72 -16.59
N GLU A 29 -30.16 6.53 -17.61
CA GLU A 29 -29.17 6.98 -18.59
C GLU A 29 -28.25 8.09 -18.10
N ALA A 30 -28.74 9.05 -17.29
CA ALA A 30 -27.92 10.14 -16.80
C ALA A 30 -26.81 9.62 -15.86
N VAL A 31 -27.17 8.71 -14.95
CA VAL A 31 -26.24 8.07 -14.02
C VAL A 31 -25.29 7.10 -14.75
N SER A 32 -25.76 6.38 -15.77
CA SER A 32 -24.85 5.52 -16.56
C SER A 32 -23.85 6.35 -17.36
N ARG A 33 -24.29 7.35 -18.14
CA ARG A 33 -23.42 8.22 -18.93
C ARG A 33 -22.39 8.97 -18.08
N ALA A 34 -22.76 9.43 -16.88
CA ALA A 34 -21.84 10.08 -15.94
C ALA A 34 -20.79 9.12 -15.34
N ASN A 35 -21.12 7.83 -15.18
CA ASN A 35 -20.15 6.82 -14.77
C ASN A 35 -19.27 6.38 -15.95
N THR A 36 -19.81 6.24 -17.16
CA THR A 36 -19.04 5.91 -18.37
C THR A 36 -18.06 7.02 -18.73
N SER A 37 -18.45 8.30 -18.67
CA SER A 37 -17.53 9.40 -18.95
C SER A 37 -16.40 9.50 -17.92
N LYS A 38 -16.69 9.26 -16.63
CA LYS A 38 -15.64 9.12 -15.60
C LYS A 38 -14.73 7.92 -15.81
N ALA A 39 -15.27 6.77 -16.23
CA ALA A 39 -14.46 5.60 -16.53
C ALA A 39 -13.50 5.87 -17.69
N LEU A 40 -14.00 6.42 -18.79
CA LEU A 40 -13.19 6.82 -19.96
C LEU A 40 -12.11 7.83 -19.58
N GLN A 41 -12.44 8.88 -18.80
CA GLN A 41 -11.46 9.86 -18.33
C GLN A 41 -10.37 9.26 -17.42
N VAL A 42 -10.71 8.21 -16.66
CA VAL A 42 -9.73 7.47 -15.82
C VAL A 42 -8.87 6.52 -16.66
N GLU A 43 -9.43 5.90 -17.70
CA GLU A 43 -8.66 5.10 -18.66
C GLU A 43 -7.71 5.98 -19.48
N GLU A 44 -8.17 7.10 -20.05
CA GLU A 44 -7.34 8.06 -20.79
C GLU A 44 -6.21 8.64 -19.93
N ALA A 45 -6.50 9.01 -18.67
CA ALA A 45 -5.47 9.48 -17.73
C ALA A 45 -4.46 8.37 -17.38
N GLY A 46 -4.93 7.14 -17.23
CA GLY A 46 -4.09 5.96 -17.01
C GLY A 46 -3.17 5.69 -18.19
N GLU A 47 -3.67 5.74 -19.43
CA GLU A 47 -2.87 5.57 -20.64
C GLU A 47 -1.82 6.69 -20.81
N GLN A 48 -2.16 7.94 -20.47
CA GLN A 48 -1.20 9.05 -20.48
C GLN A 48 -0.09 8.89 -19.43
N GLU A 49 -0.43 8.52 -18.17
CA GLU A 49 0.59 8.24 -17.15
C GLU A 49 1.49 7.05 -17.58
N ARG A 50 0.90 6.02 -18.18
CA ARG A 50 1.60 4.82 -18.67
C ARG A 50 2.49 5.09 -19.89
N ALA A 51 2.14 6.04 -20.74
CA ALA A 51 2.98 6.49 -21.85
C ALA A 51 4.23 7.24 -21.36
N LEU A 52 4.11 8.01 -20.27
CA LEU A 52 5.24 8.69 -19.64
C LEU A 52 6.19 7.73 -18.89
N THR A 53 5.78 6.49 -18.62
CA THR A 53 6.57 5.48 -17.89
C THR A 53 7.09 4.34 -18.79
N LEU A 54 7.31 4.60 -20.07
CA LEU A 54 7.83 3.63 -21.04
C LEU A 54 9.34 3.33 -20.91
N ASP A 55 10.15 4.26 -20.39
CA ASP A 55 11.60 4.10 -20.16
C ASP A 55 11.98 4.27 -18.68
N LEU A 56 11.25 3.60 -17.78
CA LEU A 56 11.64 3.57 -16.37
C LEU A 56 12.90 2.74 -16.14
N MET A 57 13.22 1.75 -16.99
CA MET A 57 14.46 1.00 -16.92
C MET A 57 15.67 1.89 -17.21
N GLY A 58 15.60 2.82 -18.18
CA GLY A 58 16.64 3.82 -18.40
C GLY A 58 16.92 4.66 -17.14
N ALA A 59 15.87 5.09 -16.43
CA ALA A 59 16.00 5.78 -15.15
C ALA A 59 16.58 4.88 -14.04
N VAL A 60 16.13 3.62 -13.92
CA VAL A 60 16.61 2.66 -12.92
C VAL A 60 18.11 2.39 -13.10
N LEU A 61 18.55 2.20 -14.34
CA LEU A 61 19.92 1.85 -14.71
C LEU A 61 20.86 3.07 -14.86
N CYS A 62 20.36 4.28 -14.61
CA CYS A 62 21.19 5.48 -14.65
C CYS A 62 22.29 5.42 -13.57
N HIS A 63 23.53 5.75 -13.94
CA HIS A 63 24.70 5.64 -13.07
C HIS A 63 24.55 6.40 -11.74
N SER A 64 23.90 7.57 -11.76
CA SER A 64 23.61 8.35 -10.55
C SER A 64 22.58 7.68 -9.63
N ASN A 65 21.60 6.97 -10.18
CA ASN A 65 20.61 6.19 -9.45
C ASN A 65 21.25 4.94 -8.83
N ILE A 66 21.99 4.14 -9.61
CA ILE A 66 22.75 2.97 -9.11
C ILE A 66 23.74 3.38 -8.00
N THR A 67 24.41 4.54 -8.14
CA THR A 67 25.30 5.08 -7.10
C THR A 67 24.55 5.44 -5.81
N GLN A 68 23.34 6.01 -5.91
CA GLN A 68 22.50 6.31 -4.74
C GLN A 68 21.94 5.03 -4.10
N ALA A 69 21.52 4.05 -4.90
CA ALA A 69 21.07 2.75 -4.45
C ALA A 69 22.17 2.02 -3.66
N TYR A 70 23.40 1.98 -4.18
CA TYR A 70 24.54 1.42 -3.47
C TYR A 70 24.85 2.13 -2.15
N LYS A 71 24.84 3.48 -2.13
CA LYS A 71 24.99 4.27 -0.89
C LYS A 71 23.92 3.91 0.15
N GLN A 72 22.66 3.71 -0.25
CA GLN A 72 21.60 3.32 0.67
C GLN A 72 21.75 1.87 1.16
N VAL A 73 22.09 0.91 0.28
CA VAL A 73 22.37 -0.48 0.68
C VAL A 73 23.56 -0.54 1.66
N LYS A 74 24.61 0.26 1.44
CA LYS A 74 25.74 0.39 2.38
C LYS A 74 25.34 1.02 3.72
N ARG A 75 24.47 2.03 3.72
CA ARG A 75 23.91 2.61 4.96
C ARG A 75 23.06 1.61 5.74
N ASN A 76 22.28 0.79 5.05
CA ASN A 76 21.42 -0.24 5.66
C ASN A 76 22.23 -1.42 6.25
N LYS A 77 23.51 -1.56 5.89
CA LYS A 77 24.38 -2.70 6.24
C LYS A 77 23.74 -4.04 5.78
N GLY A 78 23.95 -5.11 6.54
CA GLY A 78 23.43 -6.45 6.27
C GLY A 78 24.50 -7.44 5.79
N VAL A 79 24.22 -8.73 5.96
CA VAL A 79 25.13 -9.82 5.59
C VAL A 79 25.14 -10.09 4.08
N ALA A 80 26.15 -10.84 3.63
CA ALA A 80 26.26 -11.30 2.26
C ALA A 80 25.15 -12.31 1.86
N GLY A 81 24.81 -12.36 0.57
CA GLY A 81 23.83 -13.29 0.01
C GLY A 81 24.40 -14.70 -0.18
N ILE A 82 23.84 -15.48 -1.11
CA ILE A 82 24.35 -16.82 -1.46
C ILE A 82 25.73 -16.74 -2.15
N ASP A 83 26.01 -15.62 -2.79
CA ASP A 83 27.26 -15.22 -3.44
C ASP A 83 28.41 -14.92 -2.46
N GLN A 84 28.10 -14.75 -1.17
CA GLN A 84 29.04 -14.39 -0.09
C GLN A 84 29.78 -13.04 -0.25
N MET A 85 29.53 -12.28 -1.32
CA MET A 85 30.03 -10.91 -1.52
C MET A 85 29.54 -9.96 -0.42
N LYS A 86 30.47 -9.22 0.19
CA LYS A 86 30.17 -8.18 1.19
C LYS A 86 29.77 -6.87 0.52
N VAL A 87 29.08 -6.01 1.26
CA VAL A 87 28.57 -4.74 0.70
C VAL A 87 29.70 -3.83 0.21
N ASP A 88 30.84 -3.80 0.91
CA ASP A 88 32.00 -2.99 0.52
C ASP A 88 32.70 -3.47 -0.75
N GLU A 89 32.58 -4.75 -1.11
CA GLU A 89 33.21 -5.38 -2.27
C GLU A 89 32.46 -5.05 -3.58
N PHE A 90 31.18 -4.67 -3.49
CA PHE A 90 30.32 -4.37 -4.64
C PHE A 90 30.85 -3.26 -5.55
N ALA A 91 31.51 -2.24 -5.01
CA ALA A 91 32.06 -1.14 -5.82
C ALA A 91 33.14 -1.64 -6.80
N THR A 92 34.05 -2.50 -6.32
CA THR A 92 35.09 -3.12 -7.13
C THR A 92 34.49 -4.12 -8.11
N TRP A 93 33.54 -4.95 -7.66
CA TRP A 93 32.85 -5.92 -8.53
C TRP A 93 32.10 -5.21 -9.68
N TYR A 94 31.39 -4.12 -9.38
CA TYR A 94 30.62 -3.34 -10.35
C TYR A 94 31.53 -2.59 -11.34
N HIS A 95 32.73 -2.18 -10.95
CA HIS A 95 33.69 -1.59 -11.90
C HIS A 95 34.09 -2.59 -13.01
N THR A 96 34.23 -3.88 -12.68
CA THR A 96 34.59 -4.94 -13.65
C THR A 96 33.38 -5.52 -14.41
N HIS A 97 32.22 -5.67 -13.75
CA HIS A 97 31.06 -6.39 -14.30
C HIS A 97 29.87 -5.49 -14.66
N GLY A 98 29.95 -4.19 -14.37
CA GLY A 98 28.84 -3.23 -14.47
C GLY A 98 28.22 -3.16 -15.86
N GLU A 99 29.01 -2.97 -16.92
CA GLU A 99 28.46 -2.88 -18.28
C GLU A 99 27.74 -4.16 -18.72
N SER A 100 28.27 -5.34 -18.37
CA SER A 100 27.58 -6.61 -18.65
C SER A 100 26.27 -6.74 -17.87
N LEU A 101 26.25 -6.32 -16.60
CA LEU A 101 25.03 -6.26 -15.80
C LEU A 101 23.99 -5.30 -16.38
N LEU A 102 24.42 -4.11 -16.83
CA LEU A 102 23.52 -3.11 -17.42
C LEU A 102 22.98 -3.57 -18.79
N SER A 103 23.78 -4.23 -19.63
CA SER A 103 23.33 -4.89 -20.86
C SER A 103 22.25 -5.94 -20.55
N GLN A 104 22.53 -6.88 -19.63
CA GLN A 104 21.59 -7.93 -19.26
C GLN A 104 20.27 -7.40 -18.69
N LEU A 105 20.30 -6.26 -17.98
CA LEU A 105 19.11 -5.61 -17.43
C LEU A 105 18.31 -4.88 -18.52
N ARG A 106 18.95 -4.19 -19.46
CA ARG A 106 18.31 -3.53 -20.64
C ARG A 106 17.64 -4.56 -21.56
N GLU A 107 18.34 -5.65 -21.85
CA GLU A 107 17.86 -6.75 -22.70
C GLU A 107 16.81 -7.64 -21.99
N GLY A 108 16.69 -7.52 -20.66
CA GLY A 108 15.81 -8.34 -19.83
C GLY A 108 16.29 -9.79 -19.65
N THR A 109 17.51 -10.11 -20.10
CA THR A 109 18.14 -11.44 -19.97
C THR A 109 18.60 -11.73 -18.54
N TYR A 110 18.89 -10.70 -17.72
CA TYR A 110 19.29 -10.84 -16.32
C TYR A 110 18.36 -11.74 -15.49
N ILE A 111 18.94 -12.59 -14.64
CA ILE A 111 18.21 -13.48 -13.73
C ILE A 111 18.64 -13.17 -12.29
N PRO A 112 17.74 -12.67 -11.43
CA PRO A 112 18.00 -12.51 -9.99
C PRO A 112 18.46 -13.80 -9.32
N GLN A 113 19.38 -13.71 -8.35
CA GLN A 113 19.83 -14.91 -7.64
C GLN A 113 18.84 -15.35 -6.56
N GLY A 114 18.93 -16.63 -6.16
CA GLY A 114 18.13 -17.18 -5.06
C GLY A 114 18.49 -16.53 -3.73
N VAL A 115 17.48 -16.26 -2.90
CA VAL A 115 17.71 -15.58 -1.62
C VAL A 115 18.17 -16.56 -0.53
N LYS A 116 19.19 -16.15 0.23
CA LYS A 116 19.77 -16.93 1.33
C LYS A 116 18.81 -16.98 2.52
N GLN A 117 18.36 -18.16 2.89
CA GLN A 117 17.49 -18.32 4.06
C GLN A 117 18.29 -18.09 5.36
N VAL A 118 17.76 -17.25 6.25
CA VAL A 118 18.28 -17.07 7.62
C VAL A 118 17.10 -17.10 8.59
N GLU A 119 17.24 -17.84 9.69
CA GLU A 119 16.27 -17.84 10.78
C GLU A 119 16.71 -16.88 11.89
N ILE A 120 15.84 -15.96 12.28
CA ILE A 120 16.06 -15.02 13.39
C ILE A 120 14.95 -15.22 14.44
N PRO A 121 15.25 -15.24 15.75
CA PRO A 121 14.21 -15.33 16.78
C PRO A 121 13.28 -14.11 16.73
N LYS A 122 11.98 -14.32 16.95
CA LYS A 122 11.01 -13.23 17.17
C LYS A 122 11.03 -12.82 18.66
N PRO A 123 10.79 -11.54 19.00
CA PRO A 123 10.72 -11.10 20.40
C PRO A 123 9.69 -11.89 21.24
N ASN A 124 8.53 -12.19 20.66
CA ASN A 124 7.42 -12.88 21.33
C ASN A 124 7.50 -14.42 21.17
N GLY A 125 8.68 -14.97 20.87
CA GLY A 125 8.89 -16.40 20.65
C GLY A 125 8.64 -16.88 19.21
N GLY A 126 9.21 -18.05 18.90
CA GLY A 126 9.25 -18.60 17.54
C GLY A 126 10.31 -17.95 16.63
N LYS A 127 10.36 -18.37 15.36
CA LYS A 127 11.36 -17.94 14.37
C LYS A 127 10.73 -17.11 13.25
N ARG A 128 11.49 -16.16 12.71
CA ARG A 128 11.22 -15.44 11.46
C ARG A 128 12.23 -15.92 10.42
N ARG A 129 11.75 -16.44 9.29
CA ARG A 129 12.57 -16.78 8.12
C ARG A 129 12.74 -15.52 7.27
N LEU A 130 13.96 -15.03 7.14
CA LEU A 130 14.31 -13.98 6.19
C LEU A 130 14.93 -14.59 4.94
N GLY A 131 14.73 -13.91 3.80
CA GLY A 131 15.38 -14.23 2.54
C GLY A 131 16.29 -13.08 2.13
N ILE A 132 17.60 -13.27 2.27
CA ILE A 132 18.61 -12.24 2.05
C ILE A 132 19.13 -12.32 0.60
N PRO A 133 18.85 -11.33 -0.28
CA PRO A 133 19.37 -11.31 -1.65
C PRO A 133 20.88 -10.99 -1.69
N THR A 134 21.53 -11.22 -2.83
CA THR A 134 22.92 -10.78 -3.08
C THR A 134 23.06 -9.26 -2.95
N VAL A 135 24.28 -8.73 -2.82
CA VAL A 135 24.45 -7.27 -2.78
C VAL A 135 23.97 -6.64 -4.09
N THR A 136 24.28 -7.27 -5.23
CA THR A 136 23.83 -6.84 -6.56
C THR A 136 22.30 -6.80 -6.66
N ASP A 137 21.61 -7.87 -6.25
CA ASP A 137 20.15 -7.92 -6.20
C ASP A 137 19.57 -6.81 -5.30
N ARG A 138 20.21 -6.54 -4.14
CA ARG A 138 19.76 -5.47 -3.23
C ARG A 138 19.95 -4.08 -3.83
N VAL A 139 21.06 -3.82 -4.54
CA VAL A 139 21.30 -2.53 -5.23
C VAL A 139 20.29 -2.32 -6.35
N ILE A 140 20.01 -3.34 -7.18
CA ILE A 140 19.01 -3.23 -8.26
C ILE A 140 17.60 -3.02 -7.68
N GLN A 141 17.20 -3.79 -6.67
CA GLN A 141 15.90 -3.60 -6.01
C GLN A 141 15.76 -2.22 -5.34
N GLN A 142 16.85 -1.67 -4.78
CA GLN A 142 16.87 -0.33 -4.22
C GLN A 142 16.78 0.75 -5.31
N ALA A 143 17.43 0.54 -6.47
CA ALA A 143 17.36 1.43 -7.64
C ALA A 143 15.96 1.44 -8.28
N ILE A 144 15.29 0.28 -8.34
CA ILE A 144 13.88 0.17 -8.75
C ILE A 144 12.98 0.95 -7.77
N SER A 145 13.18 0.76 -6.45
CA SER A 145 12.41 1.47 -5.42
C SER A 145 12.59 2.99 -5.49
N GLN A 146 13.79 3.48 -5.81
CA GLN A 146 14.07 4.91 -5.98
C GLN A 146 13.35 5.55 -7.17
N VAL A 147 13.12 4.80 -8.25
CA VAL A 147 12.36 5.28 -9.43
C VAL A 147 10.85 5.12 -9.25
N LEU A 148 10.39 4.04 -8.60
CA LEU A 148 8.95 3.78 -8.43
C LEU A 148 8.29 4.51 -7.26
N SER A 149 9.02 4.77 -6.16
CA SER A 149 8.41 5.45 -4.99
C SER A 149 7.85 6.84 -5.34
N PRO A 150 8.53 7.73 -6.08
CA PRO A 150 7.99 9.05 -6.45
C PRO A 150 6.77 9.03 -7.38
N LEU A 151 6.49 7.88 -8.02
CA LEU A 151 5.27 7.67 -8.79
C LEU A 151 4.14 7.26 -7.85
N CYS A 152 4.31 6.17 -7.09
CA CYS A 152 3.28 5.64 -6.20
C CYS A 152 2.92 6.56 -5.01
N GLU A 153 3.88 7.35 -4.52
CA GLU A 153 3.68 8.28 -3.39
C GLU A 153 2.62 9.36 -3.69
N ARG A 154 2.30 9.60 -4.96
CA ARG A 154 1.23 10.51 -5.41
C ARG A 154 -0.17 9.96 -5.16
N ASP A 155 -0.31 8.63 -5.18
CA ASP A 155 -1.59 7.92 -5.08
C ASP A 155 -1.89 7.40 -3.68
N PHE A 156 -0.85 7.22 -2.86
CA PHE A 156 -0.94 6.59 -1.54
C PHE A 156 -1.65 7.49 -0.51
N SER A 157 -2.77 7.00 0.02
CA SER A 157 -3.58 7.63 1.09
C SER A 157 -2.76 8.35 2.17
N ASP A 158 -3.17 9.55 2.57
CA ASP A 158 -2.47 10.33 3.59
C ASP A 158 -2.40 9.65 4.98
N TYR A 159 -3.22 8.62 5.20
CA TYR A 159 -3.29 7.86 6.45
C TYR A 159 -2.40 6.61 6.47
N SER A 160 -1.63 6.38 5.39
CA SER A 160 -0.58 5.36 5.33
C SER A 160 0.79 5.97 5.60
N TYR A 161 1.50 5.46 6.61
CA TYR A 161 2.76 6.02 7.12
C TYR A 161 3.96 5.07 6.98
N GLY A 162 3.71 3.77 6.81
CA GLY A 162 4.76 2.74 6.84
C GLY A 162 5.71 2.82 5.64
N PHE A 163 7.02 2.89 5.91
CA PHE A 163 8.08 2.86 4.89
C PHE A 163 8.01 3.94 3.79
N ARG A 164 7.29 5.04 4.02
CA ARG A 164 7.17 6.18 3.08
C ARG A 164 8.16 7.30 3.39
N PRO A 165 8.61 8.08 2.38
CA PRO A 165 9.46 9.25 2.62
C PRO A 165 8.72 10.27 3.49
N GLN A 166 9.45 10.90 4.43
CA GLN A 166 8.93 11.97 5.31
C GLN A 166 7.73 11.58 6.20
N ARG A 167 7.40 10.29 6.35
CA ARG A 167 6.35 9.78 7.24
C ARG A 167 6.95 8.82 8.28
N SER A 168 6.52 8.92 9.53
CA SER A 168 7.04 8.13 10.65
C SER A 168 5.95 7.47 11.49
N ALA A 169 6.36 6.56 12.38
CA ALA A 169 5.44 5.95 13.36
C ALA A 169 4.92 6.98 14.38
N HIS A 170 5.65 8.07 14.65
CA HIS A 170 5.17 9.15 15.51
C HIS A 170 4.06 9.97 14.84
N ASP A 171 4.11 10.16 13.52
CA ASP A 171 3.03 10.84 12.77
C ASP A 171 1.75 9.98 12.76
N ALA A 172 1.93 8.66 12.58
CA ALA A 172 0.87 7.67 12.68
C ALA A 172 0.20 7.69 14.07
N LEU A 173 0.99 7.58 15.14
CA LEU A 173 0.52 7.64 16.53
C LEU A 173 -0.19 8.96 16.83
N LYS A 174 0.40 10.10 16.45
CA LYS A 174 -0.21 11.42 16.61
C LYS A 174 -1.58 11.49 15.92
N LYS A 175 -1.70 10.96 14.70
CA LYS A 175 -2.97 10.97 13.98
C LYS A 175 -4.03 10.08 14.62
N GLY A 176 -3.61 8.96 15.21
CA GLY A 176 -4.46 8.15 16.08
C GLY A 176 -4.98 8.93 17.28
N CYS A 177 -4.10 9.65 18.00
CA CYS A 177 -4.49 10.46 19.16
C CYS A 177 -5.50 11.55 18.79
N GLU A 178 -5.32 12.24 17.66
CA GLU A 178 -6.31 13.19 17.13
C GLU A 178 -7.69 12.53 16.94
N TYR A 179 -7.76 11.29 16.45
CA TYR A 179 -9.03 10.58 16.32
C TYR A 179 -9.64 10.21 17.68
N VAL A 180 -8.86 9.69 18.63
CA VAL A 180 -9.33 9.38 19.99
C VAL A 180 -9.89 10.64 20.66
N GLN A 181 -9.17 11.77 20.58
CA GLN A 181 -9.60 13.08 21.10
C GLN A 181 -10.93 13.57 20.48
N THR A 182 -11.25 13.21 19.22
CA THR A 182 -12.58 13.47 18.60
C THR A 182 -13.69 12.49 19.03
N GLY A 183 -13.49 11.78 20.16
CA GLY A 183 -14.44 10.83 20.73
C GLY A 183 -14.48 9.47 20.03
N ARG A 184 -13.43 9.10 19.28
CA ARG A 184 -13.32 7.79 18.60
C ARG A 184 -12.46 6.83 19.42
N MET A 185 -12.93 6.54 20.63
CA MET A 185 -12.21 5.76 21.67
C MET A 185 -12.31 4.24 21.47
N ILE A 186 -12.97 3.76 20.41
CA ILE A 186 -13.00 2.33 20.07
C ILE A 186 -12.09 2.11 18.87
N VAL A 187 -11.10 1.25 19.04
CA VAL A 187 -10.09 0.92 18.04
C VAL A 187 -10.36 -0.49 17.51
N VAL A 188 -10.32 -0.62 16.19
CA VAL A 188 -10.36 -1.89 15.46
C VAL A 188 -8.95 -2.11 14.91
N ASP A 189 -8.20 -3.01 15.54
CA ASP A 189 -6.83 -3.36 15.16
C ASP A 189 -6.85 -4.61 14.27
N ILE A 190 -6.27 -4.50 13.07
CA ILE A 190 -6.29 -5.56 12.04
C ILE A 190 -4.85 -5.97 11.72
N ASP A 191 -4.44 -7.12 12.27
CA ASP A 191 -3.15 -7.77 12.00
C ASP A 191 -3.29 -8.71 10.79
N LEU A 192 -2.35 -8.62 9.82
CA LEU A 192 -2.37 -9.45 8.62
C LEU A 192 -1.47 -10.68 8.78
N LYS A 193 -2.05 -11.87 8.61
CA LYS A 193 -1.34 -13.14 8.78
C LYS A 193 -0.37 -13.36 7.62
N THR A 194 0.93 -13.33 7.93
CA THR A 194 2.01 -13.66 6.99
C THR A 194 1.90 -12.92 5.65
N PHE A 195 1.58 -11.61 5.69
CA PHE A 195 1.34 -10.77 4.50
C PHE A 195 2.38 -11.01 3.40
N PHE A 196 3.67 -10.88 3.75
CA PHE A 196 4.81 -11.05 2.84
C PHE A 196 4.93 -12.46 2.23
N ASP A 197 4.22 -13.46 2.73
CA ASP A 197 4.29 -14.84 2.24
C ASP A 197 3.07 -15.19 1.36
N VAL A 198 1.98 -14.42 1.41
CA VAL A 198 0.69 -14.67 0.71
C VAL A 198 0.30 -13.63 -0.36
N VAL A 199 1.20 -12.71 -0.73
CA VAL A 199 0.93 -11.75 -1.81
C VAL A 199 0.80 -12.48 -3.15
N ASN A 200 -0.40 -12.44 -3.76
CA ASN A 200 -0.62 -12.96 -5.11
C ASN A 200 0.16 -12.14 -6.16
N HIS A 201 1.08 -12.78 -6.87
CA HIS A 201 1.98 -12.11 -7.83
C HIS A 201 1.23 -11.48 -8.99
N ASP A 202 0.25 -12.16 -9.58
CA ASP A 202 -0.41 -11.68 -10.79
C ASP A 202 -1.31 -10.46 -10.51
N ARG A 203 -1.96 -10.44 -9.34
CA ARG A 203 -2.71 -9.28 -8.82
C ARG A 203 -1.80 -8.06 -8.64
N LEU A 204 -0.66 -8.21 -7.97
CA LEU A 204 0.34 -7.15 -7.81
C LEU A 204 0.91 -6.68 -9.16
N MET A 205 1.26 -7.62 -10.05
CA MET A 205 1.78 -7.29 -11.37
C MET A 205 0.74 -6.61 -12.27
N TYR A 206 -0.56 -6.92 -12.11
CA TYR A 206 -1.64 -6.20 -12.77
C TYR A 206 -1.69 -4.75 -12.30
N MET A 207 -1.69 -4.49 -10.99
CA MET A 207 -1.69 -3.14 -10.41
C MET A 207 -0.50 -2.31 -10.89
N LEU A 208 0.71 -2.87 -10.80
CA LEU A 208 1.94 -2.25 -11.34
C LEU A 208 1.81 -1.92 -12.83
N SER A 209 1.21 -2.83 -13.62
CA SER A 209 1.08 -2.63 -15.06
C SER A 209 0.11 -1.54 -15.47
N GLN A 210 -0.76 -1.03 -14.59
CA GLN A 210 -1.61 0.12 -14.87
C GLN A 210 -0.78 1.41 -14.95
N LYS A 211 0.18 1.59 -14.03
CA LYS A 211 1.01 2.80 -13.92
C LYS A 211 2.35 2.73 -14.65
N ILE A 212 2.85 1.52 -14.93
CA ILE A 212 4.15 1.29 -15.58
C ILE A 212 3.92 0.81 -17.02
N GLY A 213 4.37 1.59 -18.00
CA GLY A 213 4.43 1.19 -19.41
C GLY A 213 5.62 0.27 -19.72
N ASP A 214 6.72 0.40 -18.99
CA ASP A 214 7.95 -0.36 -19.19
C ASP A 214 7.77 -1.87 -18.93
N LYS A 215 7.65 -2.62 -20.03
CA LYS A 215 7.50 -4.08 -20.04
C LYS A 215 8.76 -4.82 -19.56
N THR A 216 9.95 -4.22 -19.64
CA THR A 216 11.21 -4.84 -19.20
C THR A 216 11.36 -4.72 -17.69
N LEU A 217 11.03 -3.55 -17.12
CA LEU A 217 10.97 -3.34 -15.68
C LEU A 217 9.91 -4.25 -15.03
N LEU A 218 8.71 -4.35 -15.61
CA LEU A 218 7.67 -5.28 -15.14
C LEU A 218 8.13 -6.75 -15.16
N ARG A 219 8.85 -7.18 -16.21
CA ARG A 219 9.45 -8.52 -16.27
C ARG A 219 10.50 -8.74 -15.18
N LEU A 220 11.33 -7.75 -14.90
CA LEU A 220 12.33 -7.80 -13.83
C LEU A 220 11.69 -7.87 -12.43
N ILE A 221 10.63 -7.10 -12.17
CA ILE A 221 9.90 -7.15 -10.90
C ILE A 221 9.24 -8.52 -10.70
N ARG A 222 8.61 -9.11 -11.73
CA ARG A 222 8.08 -10.48 -11.64
C ARG A 222 9.18 -11.52 -11.38
N LYS A 223 10.37 -11.38 -12.01
CA LYS A 223 11.55 -12.22 -11.70
C LYS A 223 11.99 -12.10 -10.22
N TYR A 224 11.93 -10.90 -9.63
CA TYR A 224 12.22 -10.71 -8.19
C TYR A 224 11.15 -11.31 -7.26
N LEU A 225 9.87 -11.22 -7.62
CA LEU A 225 8.77 -11.86 -6.88
C LEU A 225 8.90 -13.39 -6.88
N GLN A 226 9.20 -13.98 -8.03
CA GLN A 226 9.37 -15.42 -8.22
C GLN A 226 10.71 -15.96 -7.69
N SER A 227 11.65 -15.08 -7.30
CA SER A 227 13.00 -15.48 -6.87
C SER A 227 12.97 -16.42 -5.66
N GLY A 228 13.47 -17.63 -5.90
CA GLY A 228 13.34 -18.74 -4.97
C GLY A 228 14.13 -18.53 -3.68
N ILE A 229 13.70 -19.20 -2.61
CA ILE A 229 14.55 -19.40 -1.44
C ILE A 229 15.58 -20.48 -1.81
N MET A 230 16.85 -20.21 -1.55
CA MET A 230 17.91 -21.21 -1.60
C MET A 230 18.04 -21.86 -0.21
N THR A 231 17.65 -23.13 -0.10
CA THR A 231 17.72 -23.92 1.13
C THR A 231 18.50 -25.20 0.86
N GLY A 232 19.64 -25.40 1.51
CA GLY A 232 20.44 -26.62 1.38
C GLY A 232 20.99 -26.90 -0.03
N GLY A 233 21.05 -25.89 -0.91
CA GLY A 233 21.46 -26.03 -2.31
C GLY A 233 20.30 -26.27 -3.29
N ILE A 234 19.06 -26.38 -2.80
CA ILE A 234 17.86 -26.48 -3.64
C ILE A 234 17.19 -25.10 -3.75
N VAL A 235 16.86 -24.69 -4.97
CA VAL A 235 16.07 -23.49 -5.26
C VAL A 235 14.59 -23.88 -5.37
N SER A 236 13.77 -23.52 -4.38
CA SER A 236 12.31 -23.64 -4.50
C SER A 236 11.74 -22.34 -5.08
N GLN A 237 11.14 -22.39 -6.27
CA GLN A 237 10.44 -21.24 -6.85
C GLN A 237 9.28 -20.77 -5.95
N ARG A 238 9.01 -19.46 -5.95
CA ARG A 238 7.84 -18.89 -5.26
C ARG A 238 6.67 -18.74 -6.23
N ILE A 239 5.49 -19.14 -5.77
CA ILE A 239 4.20 -18.90 -6.45
C ILE A 239 3.48 -17.68 -5.85
N GLU A 240 3.80 -17.34 -4.59
CA GLU A 240 3.24 -16.21 -3.84
C GLU A 240 4.29 -15.58 -2.90
N GLY A 241 3.97 -14.38 -2.39
CA GLY A 241 4.80 -13.63 -1.43
C GLY A 241 6.01 -12.90 -2.04
N THR A 242 6.77 -12.22 -1.19
CA THR A 242 7.98 -11.46 -1.56
C THR A 242 9.12 -11.74 -0.55
N PRO A 243 10.41 -11.57 -0.93
CA PRO A 243 11.51 -11.85 0.00
C PRO A 243 11.59 -10.89 1.19
N GLN A 244 11.26 -11.36 2.40
CA GLN A 244 11.46 -10.62 3.64
C GLN A 244 12.95 -10.29 3.84
N GLY A 245 13.34 -9.03 3.60
CA GLY A 245 14.74 -8.56 3.52
C GLY A 245 15.09 -7.81 2.22
N SER A 246 14.20 -7.83 1.23
CA SER A 246 14.30 -7.04 -0.02
C SER A 246 14.05 -5.54 0.20
N PRO A 247 14.88 -4.64 -0.37
CA PRO A 247 14.62 -3.19 -0.37
C PRO A 247 13.37 -2.74 -1.14
N LEU A 248 12.87 -3.58 -2.07
CA LEU A 248 11.71 -3.27 -2.91
C LEU A 248 10.39 -3.73 -2.26
N SER A 249 10.43 -4.77 -1.44
CA SER A 249 9.23 -5.37 -0.83
C SER A 249 8.36 -4.40 -0.01
N PRO A 250 8.90 -3.43 0.77
CA PRO A 250 8.07 -2.45 1.47
C PRO A 250 7.19 -1.60 0.54
N LEU A 251 7.73 -1.16 -0.61
CA LEU A 251 6.98 -0.40 -1.62
C LEU A 251 5.87 -1.26 -2.23
N LEU A 252 6.19 -2.51 -2.62
CA LEU A 252 5.21 -3.45 -3.17
C LEU A 252 4.09 -3.78 -2.16
N SER A 253 4.41 -3.80 -0.86
CA SER A 253 3.44 -4.00 0.22
C SER A 253 2.44 -2.85 0.30
N ASN A 254 2.93 -1.61 0.23
CA ASN A 254 2.07 -0.43 0.21
C ASN A 254 1.22 -0.36 -1.06
N ILE A 255 1.72 -0.80 -2.22
CA ILE A 255 0.91 -0.88 -3.46
C ILE A 255 -0.29 -1.80 -3.28
N VAL A 256 -0.13 -2.99 -2.68
CA VAL A 256 -1.26 -3.91 -2.43
C VAL A 256 -2.24 -3.36 -1.39
N LEU A 257 -1.73 -2.69 -0.34
CA LEU A 257 -2.55 -2.21 0.77
C LEU A 257 -3.18 -0.83 0.53
N ASP A 258 -2.77 -0.10 -0.51
CA ASP A 258 -3.42 1.14 -0.95
C ASP A 258 -4.88 0.91 -1.41
N GLU A 259 -5.24 -0.28 -1.88
CA GLU A 259 -6.65 -0.65 -2.12
C GLU A 259 -7.46 -0.82 -0.83
N LEU A 260 -6.83 -1.22 0.28
CA LEU A 260 -7.48 -1.21 1.59
C LEU A 260 -7.71 0.23 2.03
N ASP A 261 -6.67 1.07 1.95
CA ASP A 261 -6.74 2.48 2.31
C ASP A 261 -7.85 3.21 1.54
N LYS A 262 -7.91 3.03 0.22
CA LYS A 262 -8.92 3.65 -0.66
C LYS A 262 -10.35 3.16 -0.38
N GLU A 263 -10.54 1.89 -0.04
CA GLU A 263 -11.86 1.40 0.39
C GLU A 263 -12.24 1.94 1.79
N LEU A 264 -11.28 2.12 2.71
CA LEU A 264 -11.53 2.74 4.01
C LEU A 264 -11.89 4.24 3.89
N GLU A 265 -11.18 4.98 3.04
CA GLU A 265 -11.48 6.39 2.71
C GLU A 265 -12.85 6.54 2.07
N LYS A 266 -13.17 5.72 1.07
CA LYS A 266 -14.47 5.66 0.39
C LYS A 266 -15.63 5.31 1.33
N ARG A 267 -15.39 4.50 2.37
CA ARG A 267 -16.34 4.22 3.46
C ARG A 267 -16.41 5.34 4.52
N GLY A 268 -15.59 6.38 4.40
CA GLY A 268 -15.54 7.50 5.35
C GLY A 268 -14.91 7.17 6.70
N HIS A 269 -14.19 6.04 6.80
CA HIS A 269 -13.54 5.64 8.05
C HIS A 269 -12.41 6.60 8.43
N LYS A 270 -12.01 6.55 9.70
CA LYS A 270 -10.82 7.23 10.22
C LYS A 270 -9.88 6.15 10.70
N PHE A 271 -8.72 6.08 10.09
CA PHE A 271 -7.78 4.97 10.26
C PHE A 271 -6.36 5.48 10.19
N VAL A 272 -5.42 4.65 10.62
CA VAL A 272 -3.99 4.84 10.49
C VAL A 272 -3.41 3.49 10.08
N ARG A 273 -2.59 3.46 9.03
CA ARG A 273 -1.88 2.25 8.60
C ARG A 273 -0.36 2.47 8.65
N TYR A 274 0.37 1.53 9.25
CA TYR A 274 1.82 1.48 9.16
C TYR A 274 2.25 0.10 8.68
N ALA A 275 2.55 0.00 7.38
CA ALA A 275 2.80 -1.27 6.70
C ALA A 275 1.58 -2.20 6.79
N ASP A 276 1.69 -3.33 7.49
CA ASP A 276 0.67 -4.34 7.72
C ASP A 276 -0.16 -4.13 9.02
N ASP A 277 0.27 -3.24 9.92
CA ASP A 277 -0.52 -2.74 11.08
C ASP A 277 -1.56 -1.72 10.58
N CYS A 278 -2.85 -2.00 10.80
CA CYS A 278 -3.96 -1.12 10.39
C CYS A 278 -4.99 -0.95 11.51
N ASN A 279 -5.08 0.28 12.02
CA ASN A 279 -5.91 0.66 13.16
C ASN A 279 -7.04 1.61 12.73
N ILE A 280 -8.31 1.23 12.94
CA ILE A 280 -9.51 1.99 12.54
C ILE A 280 -10.27 2.50 13.77
N TYR A 281 -10.56 3.80 13.82
CA TYR A 281 -11.08 4.52 14.98
C TYR A 281 -12.57 4.84 14.82
N VAL A 282 -13.39 4.30 15.74
CA VAL A 282 -14.86 4.42 15.74
C VAL A 282 -15.41 4.81 17.13
N ARG A 283 -16.72 5.08 17.22
CA ARG A 283 -17.36 5.66 18.41
C ARG A 283 -18.07 4.67 19.34
N SER A 284 -18.31 3.43 18.90
CA SER A 284 -19.03 2.43 19.70
C SER A 284 -18.57 1.01 19.36
N GLN A 285 -18.67 0.12 20.34
CA GLN A 285 -18.22 -1.28 20.24
C GLN A 285 -18.88 -2.01 19.06
N MET A 286 -20.21 -1.94 18.95
CA MET A 286 -20.98 -2.52 17.83
C MET A 286 -20.56 -1.96 16.46
N ALA A 287 -20.13 -0.69 16.39
CA ALA A 287 -19.61 -0.13 15.15
C ALA A 287 -18.22 -0.68 14.83
N GLY A 288 -17.41 -0.98 15.84
CA GLY A 288 -16.09 -1.61 15.69
C GLY A 288 -16.19 -3.06 15.24
N GLU A 289 -17.05 -3.86 15.87
CA GLU A 289 -17.30 -5.26 15.51
C GLU A 289 -17.81 -5.40 14.07
N ARG A 290 -18.79 -4.57 13.68
CA ARG A 290 -19.30 -4.51 12.30
C ARG A 290 -18.23 -4.07 11.29
N VAL A 291 -17.30 -3.19 11.68
CA VAL A 291 -16.18 -2.77 10.83
C VAL A 291 -15.12 -3.87 10.73
N MET A 292 -14.78 -4.54 11.83
CA MET A 292 -13.88 -5.69 11.87
C MET A 292 -14.33 -6.76 10.87
N GLU A 293 -15.59 -7.20 10.95
CA GLU A 293 -16.15 -8.18 10.02
C GLU A 293 -16.17 -7.67 8.57
N SER A 294 -16.70 -6.45 8.33
CA SER A 294 -16.87 -5.91 6.98
C SER A 294 -15.56 -5.56 6.27
N VAL A 295 -14.49 -5.26 7.02
CA VAL A 295 -13.15 -5.00 6.49
C VAL A 295 -12.37 -6.31 6.35
N SER A 296 -12.45 -7.24 7.30
CA SER A 296 -11.84 -8.58 7.16
C SER A 296 -12.40 -9.32 5.94
N ASN A 297 -13.73 -9.29 5.74
CA ASN A 297 -14.37 -9.87 4.56
C ASN A 297 -13.91 -9.18 3.25
N PHE A 298 -13.55 -7.90 3.26
CA PHE A 298 -12.97 -7.23 2.08
C PHE A 298 -11.54 -7.70 1.82
N ILE A 299 -10.70 -7.77 2.86
CA ILE A 299 -9.30 -8.22 2.79
C ILE A 299 -9.22 -9.67 2.27
N GLU A 300 -10.00 -10.58 2.86
CA GLU A 300 -10.04 -11.99 2.47
C GLU A 300 -10.65 -12.20 1.07
N SER A 301 -11.75 -11.50 0.73
CA SER A 301 -12.45 -11.74 -0.56
C SER A 301 -11.87 -10.99 -1.76
N LYS A 302 -11.37 -9.75 -1.60
CA LYS A 302 -10.91 -8.86 -2.70
C LYS A 302 -9.40 -8.77 -2.81
N LEU A 303 -8.69 -8.62 -1.69
CA LEU A 303 -7.22 -8.54 -1.67
C LEU A 303 -6.56 -9.92 -1.72
N LYS A 304 -7.29 -10.97 -1.33
CA LYS A 304 -6.82 -12.37 -1.18
C LYS A 304 -5.72 -12.52 -0.12
N LEU A 305 -5.79 -11.68 0.93
CA LEU A 305 -4.90 -11.72 2.08
C LEU A 305 -5.62 -12.35 3.28
N LEU A 306 -4.89 -12.88 4.25
CA LEU A 306 -5.46 -13.50 5.45
C LEU A 306 -5.41 -12.56 6.64
N VAL A 307 -6.53 -12.37 7.34
CA VAL A 307 -6.57 -11.64 8.62
C VAL A 307 -6.20 -12.59 9.76
N ASN A 308 -5.35 -12.12 10.68
CA ASN A 308 -4.93 -12.90 11.83
C ASN A 308 -5.90 -12.74 13.00
N ARG A 309 -7.00 -13.49 12.95
CA ARG A 309 -8.11 -13.42 13.93
C ARG A 309 -7.72 -13.68 15.40
N ASP A 310 -6.53 -14.25 15.64
CA ASP A 310 -5.96 -14.45 16.99
C ASP A 310 -5.28 -13.19 17.56
N LYS A 311 -5.02 -12.17 16.73
CA LYS A 311 -4.46 -10.86 17.12
C LYS A 311 -5.40 -9.69 16.82
N SER A 312 -6.09 -9.71 15.69
CA SER A 312 -7.02 -8.65 15.32
C SER A 312 -8.15 -8.54 16.34
N CYS A 313 -8.37 -7.36 16.91
CA CYS A 313 -9.30 -7.16 18.01
C CYS A 313 -10.05 -5.82 17.93
N VAL A 314 -11.13 -5.71 18.72
CA VAL A 314 -11.89 -4.47 18.90
C VAL A 314 -11.88 -4.12 20.38
N PHE A 315 -11.21 -3.02 20.74
CA PHE A 315 -11.01 -2.62 22.13
C PHE A 315 -11.28 -1.12 22.32
N ARG A 316 -11.61 -0.75 23.57
CA ARG A 316 -11.58 0.66 23.97
C ARG A 316 -10.14 1.06 24.25
N SER A 317 -9.71 2.19 23.69
CA SER A 317 -8.49 2.87 24.08
C SER A 317 -8.72 4.36 24.27
N ASP A 318 -8.28 4.87 25.40
CA ASP A 318 -8.28 6.31 25.72
C ASP A 318 -6.97 7.00 25.24
N SER A 319 -6.22 6.34 24.35
CA SER A 319 -4.97 6.81 23.72
C SER A 319 -4.69 6.03 22.42
N ALA A 320 -3.79 6.49 21.55
CA ALA A 320 -3.39 5.71 20.37
C ALA A 320 -2.22 4.77 20.66
N THR A 321 -2.29 3.57 20.08
CA THR A 321 -1.26 2.54 20.16
C THR A 321 -0.96 2.01 18.76
N LEU A 322 0.32 1.92 18.40
CA LEU A 322 0.86 1.18 17.26
C LEU A 322 2.12 0.47 17.73
N PHE A 323 2.39 -0.75 17.25
CA PHE A 323 3.57 -1.55 17.66
C PHE A 323 3.72 -1.76 19.17
N GLY A 324 2.64 -1.67 19.94
CA GLY A 324 2.67 -1.70 21.41
C GLY A 324 3.27 -0.45 22.07
N GLN A 325 3.56 0.60 21.30
CA GLN A 325 3.89 1.93 21.83
C GLN A 325 2.61 2.75 21.97
N THR A 326 2.30 3.18 23.19
CA THR A 326 1.14 4.03 23.49
C THR A 326 1.60 5.45 23.77
N VAL A 327 0.99 6.43 23.11
CA VAL A 327 1.25 7.85 23.39
C VAL A 327 0.09 8.39 24.25
N PRO A 328 0.34 8.84 25.49
CA PRO A 328 -0.70 9.50 26.29
C PRO A 328 -1.15 10.80 25.61
N LEU A 329 -2.42 11.17 25.83
CA LEU A 329 -3.09 12.29 25.17
C LEU A 329 -2.58 13.69 25.58
#